data_AF-A0A4V0XPY1-F1
#
_entry.id   AF-A0A4V0XPY1-F1
#
_cell.length_a   1.000
_cell.length_b   1.000
_cell.length_c   1.000
_cell.angle_alpha   90.00
_cell.angle_beta   90.00
_cell.angle_gamma   90.00
#
_symmetry.space_group_name_H-M   'P 1'
#
loop_
_entity.id
_entity.type
_entity.pdbx_description
1 polymer ?
#
loop_
_entity_poly.entity_id
_entity_poly.type
_entity_poly.pdbx_seq_one_letter_code
_entity_poly.pdbx_strand_id
1 'polypeptide(L)'
;MPDPGYRLGTAMAVLASLALIGCQEEKSKRGLEVLPDMFHSPAYESQQALVGTTNGVDDKGAPVKKPWQASLLLTPPAGTVSRQGAPVIPQVPEFASSDGLLNPLLPTTAVLRLGQQRFGVYCAVCHGPRGDSSQSNVAEFLASPSLNDVNVVSYTDGGLHHVIARGKGRMPGYAAQLDERERWAVVHYLRALSWAHIATKDIPQVIEAAEAELRLHPENAQKRAEIEQSKKLLERRAEMVELIKQGGDGHAFHPPLPGRAEWKQAVWPGFENQDQGGGHH
;
A
#
# COMPACT_ATOMS: atom_id res chain seq x y z
N MET A 1 -7.70 -4.42 74.46
CA MET A 1 -8.31 -4.60 73.12
C MET A 1 -7.30 -4.08 72.10
N PRO A 2 -6.88 -4.87 71.10
CA PRO A 2 -5.92 -4.37 70.12
C PRO A 2 -6.56 -3.30 69.21
N ASP A 3 -5.85 -2.20 68.99
CA ASP A 3 -6.33 -1.01 68.28
C ASP A 3 -6.78 -1.32 66.84
N PRO A 4 -7.94 -0.80 66.39
CA PRO A 4 -8.46 -1.04 65.05
C PRO A 4 -7.55 -0.51 63.93
N GLY A 5 -6.75 0.52 64.21
CA GLY A 5 -5.77 1.08 63.26
C GLY A 5 -4.62 0.12 62.93
N TYR A 6 -4.21 -0.73 63.87
CA TYR A 6 -3.12 -1.69 63.66
C TYR A 6 -3.53 -2.79 62.67
N ARG A 7 -4.80 -3.23 62.73
CA ARG A 7 -5.34 -4.28 61.85
C ARG A 7 -5.47 -3.82 60.39
N LEU A 8 -5.82 -2.54 60.18
CA LEU A 8 -5.94 -1.96 58.83
C LEU A 8 -4.56 -1.73 58.19
N GLY A 9 -3.58 -1.26 58.97
CA GLY A 9 -2.20 -1.10 58.50
C GLY A 9 -1.55 -2.42 58.11
N THR A 10 -1.76 -3.48 58.89
CA THR A 10 -1.25 -4.82 58.55
C THR A 10 -1.92 -5.39 57.29
N ALA A 11 -3.22 -5.17 57.11
CA ALA A 11 -3.93 -5.64 55.92
C ALA A 11 -3.43 -4.95 54.63
N MET A 12 -3.21 -3.63 54.71
CA MET A 12 -2.65 -2.84 53.60
C MET A 12 -1.21 -3.25 53.26
N ALA A 13 -0.38 -3.51 54.28
CA ALA A 13 0.98 -3.98 54.07
C ALA A 13 1.03 -5.36 53.41
N VAL A 14 0.15 -6.29 53.81
CA VAL A 14 0.05 -7.62 53.20
C VAL A 14 -0.42 -7.52 51.74
N LEU A 15 -1.41 -6.68 51.45
CA LEU A 15 -1.88 -6.41 50.09
C LEU A 15 -0.79 -5.80 49.20
N ALA A 16 -0.03 -4.83 49.71
CA ALA A 16 1.10 -4.25 48.99
C ALA A 16 2.23 -5.27 48.75
N SER A 17 2.49 -6.15 49.72
CA SER A 17 3.46 -7.23 49.58
C SER A 17 3.05 -8.23 48.49
N LEU A 18 1.76 -8.60 48.44
CA LEU A 18 1.20 -9.51 47.42
C LEU A 18 1.25 -8.88 46.02
N ALA A 19 1.01 -7.57 45.91
CA ALA A 19 1.12 -6.86 44.64
C ALA A 19 2.55 -6.86 44.07
N LEU A 20 3.57 -6.80 44.94
CA LEU A 20 4.98 -6.87 44.52
C LEU A 20 5.41 -8.29 44.08
N ILE A 21 4.79 -9.35 44.62
CA ILE A 21 5.04 -10.74 44.20
C ILE A 21 4.39 -11.04 42.84
N GLY A 22 3.30 -10.33 42.49
CA GLY A 22 2.63 -10.44 41.19
C GLY A 22 3.44 -9.88 40.02
N CYS A 23 4.42 -9.01 40.29
CA CYS A 23 5.37 -8.48 39.30
C CYS A 23 6.64 -9.33 39.28
N GLN A 24 6.53 -10.63 39.01
CA GLN A 24 7.70 -11.44 38.66
C GLN A 24 8.00 -11.33 37.17
N GLU A 25 9.29 -11.21 36.88
CA GLU A 25 9.95 -11.16 35.57
C GLU A 25 9.40 -12.23 34.60
N GLU A 26 9.22 -11.88 33.32
CA GLU A 26 8.84 -12.85 32.29
C GLU A 26 9.81 -14.05 32.34
N LYS A 27 9.27 -15.26 32.42
CA LYS A 27 10.08 -16.46 32.57
C LYS A 27 11.00 -16.61 31.35
N SER A 28 12.31 -16.66 31.59
CA SER A 28 13.34 -16.83 30.55
C SER A 28 13.35 -18.23 29.91
N LYS A 29 12.54 -19.16 30.41
CA LYS A 29 12.42 -20.54 29.91
C LYS A 29 10.97 -20.83 29.57
N ARG A 30 10.79 -21.60 28.49
CA ARG A 30 9.48 -22.12 28.07
C ARG A 30 8.83 -22.88 29.23
N GLY A 31 7.50 -22.76 29.34
CA GLY A 31 6.72 -23.46 30.36
C GLY A 31 6.84 -24.98 30.26
N LEU A 32 6.50 -25.67 31.35
CA LEU A 32 6.40 -27.13 31.34
C LEU A 32 5.25 -27.57 30.44
N GLU A 33 5.56 -28.28 29.36
CA GLU A 33 4.56 -28.89 28.47
C GLU A 33 4.15 -30.25 29.08
N VAL A 34 2.93 -30.34 29.61
CA VAL A 34 2.36 -31.59 30.12
C VAL A 34 1.63 -32.29 28.97
N LEU A 35 2.02 -33.52 28.65
CA LEU A 35 1.53 -34.32 27.51
C LEU A 35 1.87 -33.69 26.13
N PRO A 36 3.15 -33.57 25.75
CA PRO A 36 3.57 -32.99 24.47
C PRO A 36 3.33 -33.91 23.26
N ASP A 37 2.76 -35.10 23.48
CA ASP A 37 2.50 -36.07 22.42
C ASP A 37 1.51 -35.45 21.43
N MET A 38 1.93 -35.32 20.17
CA MET A 38 1.25 -34.58 19.08
C MET A 38 1.27 -33.04 19.14
N PHE A 39 1.83 -32.39 20.16
CA PHE A 39 1.99 -30.92 20.14
C PHE A 39 3.02 -30.49 19.07
N HIS A 40 4.05 -31.31 18.89
CA HIS A 40 5.07 -31.13 17.85
C HIS A 40 4.83 -32.16 16.75
N SER A 41 4.49 -31.68 15.55
CA SER A 41 4.30 -32.53 14.38
C SER A 41 5.63 -33.18 13.95
N PRO A 42 5.65 -34.47 13.56
CA PRO A 42 6.82 -35.08 12.93
C PRO A 42 7.04 -34.59 11.48
N ALA A 43 6.02 -33.98 10.86
CA ALA A 43 6.15 -33.37 9.54
C ALA A 43 6.86 -32.02 9.62
N TYR A 44 7.58 -31.66 8.55
CA TYR A 44 8.23 -30.35 8.47
C TYR A 44 7.21 -29.24 8.23
N GLU A 45 7.23 -28.21 9.07
CA GLU A 45 6.47 -26.99 8.84
C GLU A 45 7.15 -26.09 7.80
N SER A 46 6.36 -25.26 7.12
CA SER A 46 6.82 -24.44 5.97
C SER A 46 7.98 -23.49 6.30
N GLN A 47 8.10 -23.05 7.55
CA GLN A 47 9.16 -22.16 8.03
C GLN A 47 9.96 -22.80 9.18
N GLN A 48 9.92 -24.12 9.31
CA GLN A 48 10.73 -24.82 10.33
C GLN A 48 12.22 -24.67 10.00
N ALA A 49 13.04 -24.53 11.04
CA ALA A 49 14.49 -24.62 10.88
C ALA A 49 14.92 -26.09 10.86
N LEU A 50 15.79 -26.45 9.90
CA LEU A 50 16.59 -27.64 10.01
C LEU A 50 17.62 -27.42 11.12
N VAL A 51 17.53 -28.22 12.17
CA VAL A 51 18.44 -28.16 13.31
C VAL A 51 19.38 -29.36 13.27
N GLY A 52 20.66 -29.13 13.54
CA GLY A 52 21.64 -30.20 13.67
C GLY A 52 22.78 -29.83 14.60
N THR A 53 23.65 -30.80 14.89
CA THR A 53 24.85 -30.58 15.69
C THR A 53 26.07 -31.01 14.91
N THR A 54 27.11 -30.18 14.88
CA THR A 54 28.43 -30.53 14.36
C THR A 54 29.45 -30.58 15.48
N ASN A 55 30.52 -31.36 15.31
CA ASN A 55 31.62 -31.34 16.26
C ASN A 55 32.45 -30.06 16.06
N GLY A 56 32.86 -29.45 17.15
CA GLY A 56 33.75 -28.30 17.16
C GLY A 56 34.61 -28.28 18.42
N VAL A 57 35.41 -27.23 18.58
CA VAL A 57 36.17 -26.96 19.80
C VAL A 57 35.73 -25.63 20.40
N ASP A 58 35.76 -25.55 21.72
CA ASP A 58 35.58 -24.30 22.46
C ASP A 58 36.87 -23.46 22.47
N ASP A 59 36.83 -22.29 23.07
CA ASP A 59 37.97 -21.36 23.14
C ASP A 59 39.17 -21.94 23.91
N LYS A 60 39.00 -23.08 24.61
CA LYS A 60 40.02 -23.80 25.36
C LYS A 60 40.46 -25.10 24.68
N GLY A 61 39.99 -25.36 23.47
CA GLY A 61 40.33 -26.56 22.69
C GLY A 61 39.57 -27.84 23.10
N ALA A 62 38.60 -27.75 24.01
CA ALA A 62 37.80 -28.91 24.40
C ALA A 62 36.75 -29.21 23.32
N PRO A 63 36.49 -30.50 23.00
CA PRO A 63 35.49 -30.88 22.02
C PRO A 63 34.08 -30.53 22.51
N VAL A 64 33.32 -29.83 21.67
CA VAL A 64 31.93 -29.42 21.92
C VAL A 64 31.06 -29.71 20.71
N LYS A 65 29.77 -29.98 20.94
CA LYS A 65 28.77 -30.05 19.85
C LYS A 65 28.20 -28.66 19.60
N LYS A 66 28.49 -28.08 18.43
CA LYS A 66 27.96 -26.78 18.02
C LYS A 66 26.61 -26.98 17.32
N PRO A 67 25.51 -26.42 17.85
CA PRO A 67 24.24 -26.43 17.14
C PRO A 67 24.35 -25.54 15.90
N TRP A 68 23.78 -26.00 14.80
CA TRP A 68 23.58 -25.19 13.60
C TRP A 68 22.11 -25.23 13.22
N GLN A 69 21.68 -24.16 12.57
CA GLN A 69 20.32 -24.01 12.08
C GLN A 69 20.40 -23.58 10.62
N ALA A 70 19.62 -24.23 9.76
CA ALA A 70 19.47 -23.88 8.36
C ALA A 70 17.97 -23.79 8.02
N SER A 71 17.63 -23.01 6.98
CA SER A 71 16.25 -22.95 6.51
C SER A 71 15.86 -24.26 5.80
N LEU A 72 14.67 -24.81 6.10
CA LEU A 72 14.07 -25.89 5.30
C LEU A 72 13.45 -25.38 3.99
N LEU A 73 13.31 -24.07 3.81
CA LEU A 73 12.84 -23.50 2.54
C LEU A 73 13.92 -23.62 1.48
N LEU A 74 13.83 -24.68 0.68
CA LEU A 74 14.69 -24.90 -0.47
C LEU A 74 14.31 -23.95 -1.61
N THR A 75 15.32 -23.34 -2.22
CA THR A 75 15.12 -22.54 -3.43
C THR A 75 14.72 -23.46 -4.59
N PRO A 76 13.67 -23.13 -5.37
CA PRO A 76 13.34 -23.91 -6.55
C PRO A 76 14.50 -23.87 -7.57
N PRO A 77 14.71 -24.95 -8.36
CA PRO A 77 15.72 -24.94 -9.41
C PRO A 77 15.51 -23.77 -10.39
N ALA A 78 16.60 -23.25 -10.93
CA ALA A 78 16.53 -22.14 -11.87
C ALA A 78 15.72 -22.53 -13.13
N GLY A 79 14.86 -21.61 -13.60
CA GLY A 79 14.05 -21.81 -14.80
C GLY A 79 12.75 -22.60 -14.61
N THR A 80 12.43 -23.05 -13.39
CA THR A 80 11.15 -23.73 -13.14
C THR A 80 9.98 -22.76 -13.20
N VAL A 81 8.87 -23.20 -13.81
CA VAL A 81 7.62 -22.44 -13.90
C VAL A 81 6.51 -23.21 -13.19
N SER A 82 5.78 -22.55 -12.30
CA SER A 82 4.64 -23.16 -11.59
C SER A 82 3.44 -23.33 -12.53
N ARG A 83 2.74 -24.47 -12.44
CA ARG A 83 1.54 -24.77 -13.24
C ARG A 83 0.39 -23.76 -13.04
N GLN A 84 0.30 -23.16 -11.86
CA GLN A 84 -0.78 -22.24 -11.50
C GLN A 84 -0.35 -20.76 -11.57
N GLY A 85 0.83 -20.47 -12.15
CA GLY A 85 1.23 -19.08 -12.42
C GLY A 85 1.59 -18.27 -11.18
N ALA A 86 2.32 -18.85 -10.22
CA ALA A 86 3.06 -18.04 -9.25
C ALA A 86 3.84 -16.96 -10.03
N PRO A 87 3.84 -15.69 -9.54
CA PRO A 87 4.11 -14.53 -10.37
C PRO A 87 5.44 -14.74 -11.06
N VAL A 88 5.38 -15.00 -12.37
CA VAL A 88 6.55 -14.96 -13.22
C VAL A 88 7.06 -13.55 -13.03
N ILE A 89 8.13 -13.37 -12.26
CA ILE A 89 8.78 -12.07 -12.18
C ILE A 89 9.09 -11.77 -13.64
N PRO A 90 8.47 -10.74 -14.25
CA PRO A 90 8.60 -10.55 -15.68
C PRO A 90 10.08 -10.56 -16.02
N GLN A 91 10.45 -11.41 -16.98
CA GLN A 91 11.81 -11.56 -17.49
C GLN A 91 12.20 -10.33 -18.32
N VAL A 92 11.70 -9.13 -18.00
CA VAL A 92 12.31 -7.88 -18.44
C VAL A 92 13.45 -7.64 -17.46
N PRO A 93 14.68 -8.10 -17.77
CA PRO A 93 15.80 -8.04 -16.84
C PRO A 93 16.27 -6.59 -16.68
N GLU A 94 15.88 -5.74 -17.63
CA GLU A 94 16.41 -4.42 -17.81
C GLU A 94 15.28 -3.39 -17.73
N PHE A 95 15.46 -2.40 -16.86
CA PHE A 95 14.50 -1.32 -16.62
C PHE A 95 14.04 -0.66 -17.94
N ALA A 96 14.94 -0.43 -18.90
CA ALA A 96 14.62 0.19 -20.19
C ALA A 96 13.59 -0.59 -21.01
N SER A 97 13.53 -1.92 -20.87
CA SER A 97 12.55 -2.76 -21.57
C SER A 97 11.14 -2.70 -20.95
N SER A 98 11.00 -2.09 -19.78
CA SER A 98 9.69 -1.96 -19.11
C SER A 98 8.87 -0.76 -19.59
N ASP A 99 9.47 0.21 -20.28
CA ASP A 99 8.79 1.45 -20.67
C ASP A 99 7.60 1.25 -21.63
N GLY A 100 7.60 0.15 -22.38
CA GLY A 100 6.48 -0.22 -23.25
C GLY A 100 5.33 -0.96 -22.56
N LEU A 101 5.46 -1.32 -21.28
CA LEU A 101 4.43 -2.05 -20.55
C LEU A 101 3.35 -1.09 -20.06
N LEU A 102 2.11 -1.38 -20.47
CA LEU A 102 0.92 -0.70 -20.00
C LEU A 102 0.29 -1.47 -18.86
N ASN A 103 -0.33 -0.75 -17.93
CA ASN A 103 -1.09 -1.37 -16.86
C ASN A 103 -2.31 -2.13 -17.42
N PRO A 104 -2.40 -3.46 -17.27
CA PRO A 104 -3.50 -4.25 -17.82
C PRO A 104 -4.79 -4.10 -17.02
N LEU A 105 -4.73 -3.54 -15.80
CA LEU A 105 -5.90 -3.32 -14.97
C LEU A 105 -6.59 -2.01 -15.35
N LEU A 106 -7.91 -2.03 -15.41
CA LEU A 106 -8.68 -0.79 -15.46
C LEU A 106 -8.62 -0.08 -14.09
N PRO A 107 -8.49 1.26 -14.04
CA PRO A 107 -8.44 2.05 -12.81
C PRO A 107 -9.82 2.16 -12.16
N THR A 108 -10.38 1.02 -11.76
CA THR A 108 -11.63 0.95 -11.03
C THR A 108 -11.41 1.26 -9.55
N THR A 109 -12.47 1.63 -8.87
CA THR A 109 -12.52 1.84 -7.42
C THR A 109 -11.91 0.68 -6.62
N ALA A 110 -12.22 -0.56 -7.01
CA ALA A 110 -11.69 -1.75 -6.34
C ALA A 110 -10.18 -1.92 -6.53
N VAL A 111 -9.65 -1.58 -7.71
CA VAL A 111 -8.21 -1.64 -8.01
C VAL A 111 -7.47 -0.53 -7.26
N LEU A 112 -8.00 0.69 -7.22
CA LEU A 112 -7.41 1.79 -6.47
C LEU A 112 -7.34 1.49 -4.97
N ARG A 113 -8.41 0.91 -4.39
CA ARG A 113 -8.42 0.49 -2.99
C ARG A 113 -7.39 -0.61 -2.69
N LEU A 114 -7.26 -1.59 -3.58
CA LEU A 114 -6.23 -2.62 -3.44
C LEU A 114 -4.83 -1.99 -3.46
N GLY A 115 -4.59 -1.08 -4.41
CA GLY A 115 -3.34 -0.34 -4.52
C GLY A 115 -3.04 0.48 -3.27
N GLN A 116 -4.03 1.18 -2.73
CA GLN A 116 -3.92 1.95 -1.48
C GLN A 116 -3.54 1.06 -0.29
N GLN A 117 -4.22 -0.08 -0.13
CA GLN A 117 -3.94 -1.01 0.95
C GLN A 117 -2.51 -1.55 0.88
N ARG A 118 -2.07 -1.96 -0.31
CA ARG A 118 -0.71 -2.47 -0.52
C ARG A 118 0.34 -1.38 -0.37
N PHE A 119 0.07 -0.18 -0.87
CA PHE A 119 0.94 0.99 -0.65
C PHE A 119 1.12 1.29 0.83
N GLY A 120 0.01 1.32 1.60
CA GLY A 120 0.05 1.60 3.03
C GLY A 120 0.88 0.59 3.83
N VAL A 121 0.86 -0.68 3.43
CA VAL A 121 1.61 -1.75 4.10
C VAL A 121 3.09 -1.77 3.70
N TYR A 122 3.39 -1.66 2.40
CA TYR A 122 4.74 -1.95 1.88
C TYR A 122 5.54 -0.71 1.46
N CYS A 123 4.89 0.38 1.09
CA CYS A 123 5.55 1.54 0.48
C CYS A 123 5.60 2.76 1.40
N ALA A 124 4.51 3.02 2.13
CA ALA A 124 4.33 4.20 2.97
C ALA A 124 5.36 4.32 4.09
N VAL A 125 5.90 3.19 4.56
CA VAL A 125 6.93 3.16 5.61
C VAL A 125 8.17 3.93 5.16
N CYS A 126 8.59 3.80 3.91
CA CYS A 126 9.80 4.47 3.39
C CYS A 126 9.46 5.77 2.65
N HIS A 127 8.37 5.79 1.89
CA HIS A 127 8.01 6.93 1.03
C HIS A 127 6.97 7.88 1.64
N GLY A 128 6.55 7.63 2.87
CA GLY A 128 5.51 8.37 3.56
C GLY A 128 4.10 8.00 3.11
N PRO A 129 3.08 8.22 3.96
CA PRO A 129 1.69 7.82 3.70
C PRO A 129 1.07 8.51 2.48
N ARG A 130 1.62 9.66 2.07
CA ARG A 130 1.17 10.46 0.92
C ARG A 130 2.20 10.52 -0.20
N GLY A 131 3.19 9.62 -0.19
CA GLY A 131 4.31 9.68 -1.12
C GLY A 131 5.25 10.85 -0.86
N ASP A 132 5.12 11.51 0.29
CA ASP A 132 6.02 12.54 0.78
C ASP A 132 7.00 11.90 1.78
N SER A 133 8.24 11.72 1.33
CA SER A 133 9.26 11.03 2.11
C SER A 133 9.66 11.76 3.39
N SER A 134 9.36 13.07 3.51
CA SER A 134 9.59 13.82 4.76
C SER A 134 8.71 13.34 5.91
N GLN A 135 7.59 12.66 5.62
CA GLN A 135 6.67 12.09 6.60
C GLN A 135 7.01 10.63 6.95
N SER A 136 8.17 10.14 6.52
CA SER A 136 8.70 8.80 6.84
C SER A 136 9.86 8.92 7.82
N ASN A 137 9.87 8.04 8.82
CA ASN A 137 10.92 7.96 9.83
C ASN A 137 12.21 7.29 9.34
N VAL A 138 12.20 6.64 8.18
CA VAL A 138 13.36 5.92 7.62
C VAL A 138 13.83 6.50 6.28
N ALA A 139 13.11 7.46 5.72
CA ALA A 139 13.39 8.02 4.39
C ALA A 139 14.79 8.61 4.28
N GLU A 140 15.22 9.39 5.28
CA GLU A 140 16.52 10.05 5.30
C GLU A 140 17.67 9.03 5.27
N PHE A 141 17.56 7.99 6.12
CA PHE A 141 18.57 6.93 6.21
C PHE A 141 18.71 6.12 4.91
N LEU A 142 17.58 5.82 4.25
CA LEU A 142 17.56 5.06 3.00
C LEU A 142 17.70 5.93 1.75
N ALA A 143 17.75 7.27 1.90
CA ALA A 143 17.64 8.25 0.83
C ALA A 143 16.42 7.97 -0.08
N SER A 144 15.27 7.67 0.54
CA SER A 144 14.02 7.38 -0.19
C SER A 144 13.47 8.67 -0.81
N PRO A 145 13.25 8.71 -2.14
CA PRO A 145 12.70 9.90 -2.78
C PRO A 145 11.23 10.11 -2.41
N SER A 146 10.80 11.36 -2.49
CA SER A 146 9.37 11.68 -2.54
C SER A 146 8.83 11.19 -3.87
N LEU A 147 7.71 10.47 -3.83
CA LEU A 147 7.06 9.91 -5.02
C LEU A 147 6.31 10.98 -5.81
N ASN A 148 6.15 12.16 -5.22
CA ASN A 148 5.53 13.32 -5.86
C ASN A 148 6.53 14.18 -6.64
N ASP A 149 7.84 13.86 -6.57
CA ASP A 149 8.85 14.59 -7.33
C ASP A 149 8.75 14.28 -8.83
N VAL A 150 9.03 15.29 -9.66
CA VAL A 150 8.96 15.20 -11.13
C VAL A 150 9.72 13.99 -11.68
N ASN A 151 10.84 13.65 -11.06
CA ASN A 151 11.67 12.52 -11.47
C ASN A 151 10.98 11.17 -11.30
N VAL A 152 10.08 11.03 -10.32
CA VAL A 152 9.32 9.78 -10.08
C VAL A 152 8.03 9.79 -10.88
N VAL A 153 7.33 10.93 -10.92
CA VAL A 153 6.08 11.10 -11.67
C VAL A 153 6.28 10.84 -13.17
N SER A 154 7.46 11.18 -13.71
CA SER A 154 7.80 11.00 -15.13
C SER A 154 8.05 9.55 -15.54
N TYR A 155 8.12 8.59 -14.59
CA TYR A 155 8.31 7.19 -14.94
C TYR A 155 7.10 6.69 -15.72
N THR A 156 7.32 5.72 -16.61
CA THR A 156 6.24 4.97 -17.25
C THR A 156 5.56 4.03 -16.25
N ASP A 157 4.34 3.57 -16.55
CA ASP A 157 3.64 2.60 -15.70
C ASP A 157 4.44 1.31 -15.54
N GLY A 158 5.01 0.82 -16.65
CA GLY A 158 5.92 -0.32 -16.65
C GLY A 158 7.21 -0.08 -15.86
N GLY A 159 7.78 1.12 -15.94
CA GLY A 159 8.93 1.52 -15.13
C GLY A 159 8.64 1.47 -13.63
N LEU A 160 7.49 1.99 -13.19
CA LEU A 160 7.05 1.90 -11.80
C LEU A 160 6.83 0.43 -11.39
N HIS A 161 6.14 -0.36 -12.22
CA HIS A 161 5.93 -1.79 -11.96
C HIS A 161 7.25 -2.56 -11.85
N HIS A 162 8.23 -2.27 -12.72
CA HIS A 162 9.56 -2.89 -12.68
C HIS A 162 10.29 -2.57 -11.38
N VAL A 163 10.31 -1.30 -10.96
CA VAL A 163 10.94 -0.89 -9.69
C VAL A 163 10.29 -1.60 -8.51
N ILE A 164 8.97 -1.73 -8.48
CA ILE A 164 8.27 -2.47 -7.42
C ILE A 164 8.66 -3.95 -7.44
N ALA A 165 8.74 -4.57 -8.62
CA ALA A 165 9.04 -6.00 -8.74
C ALA A 165 10.51 -6.34 -8.41
N ARG A 166 11.46 -5.56 -8.91
CA ARG A 166 12.90 -5.86 -8.90
C ARG A 166 13.71 -5.01 -7.94
N GLY A 167 13.18 -3.88 -7.50
CA GLY A 167 13.91 -2.87 -6.74
C GLY A 167 14.70 -1.91 -7.65
N LYS A 168 15.26 -0.88 -7.04
CA LYS A 168 16.16 0.09 -7.70
C LYS A 168 17.07 0.75 -6.67
N GLY A 169 18.38 0.69 -6.90
CA GLY A 169 19.36 1.23 -5.96
C GLY A 169 19.24 0.55 -4.59
N ARG A 170 18.89 1.31 -3.54
CA ARG A 170 18.68 0.81 -2.18
C ARG A 170 17.27 0.24 -1.94
N MET A 171 16.33 0.46 -2.85
CA MET A 171 14.98 -0.08 -2.72
C MET A 171 14.99 -1.57 -3.10
N PRO A 172 14.57 -2.49 -2.20
CA PRO A 172 14.47 -3.91 -2.52
C PRO A 172 13.32 -4.20 -3.50
N GLY A 173 13.36 -5.35 -4.16
CA GLY A 173 12.22 -5.86 -4.93
C GLY A 173 11.15 -6.47 -4.03
N TYR A 174 9.89 -6.24 -4.36
CA TYR A 174 8.72 -6.70 -3.60
C TYR A 174 7.97 -7.85 -4.29
N ALA A 175 8.54 -8.50 -5.30
CA ALA A 175 7.88 -9.59 -6.03
C ALA A 175 7.55 -10.83 -5.18
N ALA A 176 8.21 -10.99 -4.02
CA ALA A 176 7.93 -12.08 -3.08
C ALA A 176 6.74 -11.75 -2.15
N GLN A 177 6.43 -10.47 -1.95
CA GLN A 177 5.39 -9.98 -1.04
C GLN A 177 4.12 -9.55 -1.77
N LEU A 178 4.26 -9.06 -3.01
CA LEU A 178 3.17 -8.56 -3.84
C LEU A 178 3.05 -9.43 -5.08
N ASP A 179 1.84 -9.92 -5.36
CA ASP A 179 1.55 -10.55 -6.65
C ASP A 179 1.54 -9.51 -7.80
N GLU A 180 1.48 -9.98 -9.05
CA GLU A 180 1.50 -9.08 -10.21
C GLU A 180 0.31 -8.12 -10.26
N ARG A 181 -0.89 -8.60 -9.92
CA ARG A 181 -2.10 -7.79 -9.92
C ARG A 181 -2.02 -6.70 -8.86
N GLU A 182 -1.48 -7.02 -7.69
CA GLU A 182 -1.26 -6.09 -6.60
C GLU A 182 -0.23 -5.01 -6.96
N ARG A 183 0.87 -5.38 -7.61
CA ARG A 183 1.86 -4.39 -8.09
C ARG A 183 1.25 -3.42 -9.09
N TRP A 184 0.47 -3.91 -10.06
CA TRP A 184 -0.24 -3.04 -11.01
C TRP A 184 -1.30 -2.17 -10.34
N ALA A 185 -1.97 -2.67 -9.30
CA ALA A 185 -2.90 -1.87 -8.51
C ALA A 185 -2.19 -0.73 -7.76
N VAL A 186 -1.00 -1.00 -7.20
CA VAL A 186 -0.16 0.04 -6.57
C VAL A 186 0.23 1.11 -7.59
N VAL A 187 0.60 0.74 -8.82
CA VAL A 187 0.92 1.73 -9.88
C VAL A 187 -0.26 2.69 -10.13
N HIS A 188 -1.49 2.17 -10.24
CA HIS A 188 -2.68 3.04 -10.36
C HIS A 188 -2.86 3.98 -9.18
N TYR A 189 -2.65 3.48 -7.96
CA TYR A 189 -2.73 4.30 -6.77
C TYR A 189 -1.63 5.39 -6.74
N LEU A 190 -0.40 5.09 -7.18
CA LEU A 190 0.67 6.08 -7.33
C LEU A 190 0.29 7.19 -8.31
N ARG A 191 -0.33 6.85 -9.45
CA ARG A 191 -0.82 7.87 -10.40
C ARG A 191 -1.88 8.77 -9.79
N ALA A 192 -2.84 8.18 -9.08
CA ALA A 192 -3.86 8.94 -8.37
C ALA A 192 -3.22 9.89 -7.35
N LEU A 193 -2.23 9.42 -6.59
CA LEU A 193 -1.50 10.19 -5.60
C LEU A 193 -0.74 11.38 -6.23
N SER A 194 0.00 11.14 -7.31
CA SER A 194 0.73 12.20 -8.02
C SER A 194 -0.22 13.26 -8.58
N TRP A 195 -1.34 12.86 -9.18
CA TRP A 195 -2.34 13.81 -9.67
C TRP A 195 -2.98 14.62 -8.55
N ALA A 196 -3.22 13.99 -7.40
CA ALA A 196 -3.76 14.65 -6.23
C ALA A 196 -2.75 15.70 -5.71
N HIS A 197 -1.45 15.36 -5.65
CA HIS A 197 -0.39 16.28 -5.24
C HIS A 197 -0.24 17.47 -6.19
N ILE A 198 -0.09 17.22 -7.50
CA ILE A 198 0.02 18.26 -8.54
C ILE A 198 -1.16 19.21 -8.46
N ALA A 199 -2.37 18.65 -8.32
CA ALA A 199 -3.57 19.47 -8.22
C ALA A 199 -3.53 20.41 -7.01
N THR A 200 -3.08 19.93 -5.84
CA THR A 200 -3.02 20.77 -4.64
C THR A 200 -1.89 21.82 -4.66
N LYS A 201 -0.80 21.58 -5.39
CA LYS A 201 0.39 22.44 -5.38
C LYS A 201 0.39 23.45 -6.53
N ASP A 202 0.07 23.00 -7.74
CA ASP A 202 0.31 23.76 -8.97
C ASP A 202 -0.95 24.53 -9.42
N ILE A 203 -2.14 23.95 -9.26
CA ILE A 203 -3.40 24.61 -9.68
C ILE A 203 -3.63 25.96 -8.98
N PRO A 204 -3.34 26.14 -7.68
CA PRO A 204 -3.49 27.46 -7.04
C PRO A 204 -2.64 28.56 -7.72
N GLN A 205 -1.42 28.23 -8.13
CA GLN A 205 -0.51 29.17 -8.79
C GLN A 205 -1.01 29.52 -10.20
N VAL A 206 -1.53 28.53 -10.92
CA VAL A 206 -2.16 28.73 -12.24
C VAL A 206 -3.41 29.59 -12.13
N ILE A 207 -4.23 29.38 -11.10
CA ILE A 207 -5.41 30.21 -10.81
C ILE A 207 -4.98 31.64 -10.52
N GLU A 208 -3.99 31.85 -9.65
CA GLU A 208 -3.52 33.19 -9.30
C GLU A 208 -2.99 33.96 -10.52
N ALA A 209 -2.18 33.31 -11.37
CA ALA A 209 -1.68 33.90 -12.59
C ALA A 209 -2.81 34.22 -13.59
N ALA A 210 -3.77 33.31 -13.76
CA ALA A 210 -4.92 33.53 -14.63
C ALA A 210 -5.85 34.63 -14.10
N GLU A 211 -6.04 34.74 -12.77
CA GLU A 211 -6.78 35.83 -12.14
C GLU A 211 -6.08 37.18 -12.32
N ALA A 212 -4.75 37.23 -12.24
CA ALA A 212 -3.98 38.43 -12.52
C ALA A 212 -4.16 38.91 -13.97
N GLU A 213 -4.17 37.98 -14.93
CA GLU A 213 -4.44 38.29 -16.34
C GLU A 213 -5.89 38.76 -16.57
N LEU A 214 -6.87 38.13 -15.91
CA LEU A 214 -8.27 38.53 -15.98
C LEU A 214 -8.50 39.93 -15.36
N ARG A 215 -7.73 40.33 -14.35
CA ARG A 215 -7.76 41.71 -13.82
C ARG A 215 -7.33 42.75 -14.88
N LEU A 216 -6.44 42.39 -15.80
CA LEU A 216 -5.99 43.25 -16.90
C LEU A 216 -6.98 43.23 -18.09
N HIS A 217 -7.64 42.09 -18.33
CA HIS A 217 -8.58 41.88 -19.44
C HIS A 217 -9.93 41.35 -18.94
N PRO A 218 -10.74 42.19 -18.27
CA PRO A 218 -11.97 41.77 -17.60
C PRO A 218 -13.07 41.32 -18.57
N GLU A 219 -12.94 41.54 -19.87
CA GLU A 219 -13.87 41.08 -20.90
C GLU A 219 -13.65 39.61 -21.31
N ASN A 220 -12.50 39.02 -20.98
CA ASN A 220 -12.14 37.68 -21.44
C ASN A 220 -12.98 36.58 -20.76
N ALA A 221 -14.11 36.25 -21.38
CA ALA A 221 -15.04 35.23 -20.91
C ALA A 221 -14.43 33.82 -20.90
N GLN A 222 -13.52 33.53 -21.83
CA GLN A 222 -12.83 32.24 -21.90
C GLN A 222 -11.90 32.04 -20.71
N LYS A 223 -11.11 33.06 -20.36
CA LYS A 223 -10.23 33.01 -19.17
C LYS A 223 -11.02 32.86 -17.88
N ARG A 224 -12.18 33.55 -17.76
CA ARG A 224 -13.11 33.36 -16.63
C ARG A 224 -13.59 31.91 -16.50
N ALA A 225 -13.99 31.29 -17.61
CA ALA A 225 -14.43 29.90 -17.61
C ALA A 225 -13.30 28.93 -17.25
N GLU A 226 -12.09 29.18 -17.73
CA GLU A 226 -10.89 28.39 -17.41
C GLU A 226 -10.53 28.45 -15.92
N ILE A 227 -10.60 29.64 -15.30
CA ILE A 227 -10.39 29.82 -13.86
C ILE A 227 -11.43 29.03 -13.05
N GLU A 228 -12.71 29.15 -13.42
CA GLU A 228 -13.81 28.44 -12.75
C GLU A 228 -13.66 26.91 -12.87
N GLN A 229 -13.29 26.41 -14.04
CA GLN A 229 -13.02 24.99 -14.25
C GLN A 229 -11.82 24.52 -13.42
N SER A 230 -10.75 25.33 -13.34
CA SER A 230 -9.55 25.04 -12.56
C SER A 230 -9.85 25.00 -11.05
N LYS A 231 -10.68 25.91 -10.54
CA LYS A 231 -11.17 25.90 -9.14
C LYS A 231 -11.96 24.62 -8.82
N LYS A 232 -12.91 24.25 -9.69
CA LYS A 232 -13.66 22.99 -9.55
C LYS A 232 -12.79 21.74 -9.63
N LEU A 233 -11.71 21.79 -10.40
CA LEU A 233 -10.73 20.70 -10.45
C LEU A 233 -9.94 20.63 -9.15
N LEU A 234 -9.47 21.76 -8.63
CA LEU A 234 -8.77 21.86 -7.35
C LEU A 234 -9.61 21.30 -6.20
N GLU A 235 -10.88 21.70 -6.10
CA GLU A 235 -11.80 21.19 -5.06
C GLU A 235 -11.96 19.67 -5.13
N ARG A 236 -12.28 19.12 -6.31
CA ARG A 236 -12.42 17.67 -6.51
C ARG A 236 -11.15 16.90 -6.19
N ARG A 237 -10.00 17.48 -6.47
CA ARG A 237 -8.71 16.84 -6.19
C ARG A 237 -8.33 16.94 -4.72
N ALA A 238 -8.66 18.05 -4.06
CA ALA A 238 -8.51 18.19 -2.61
C ALA A 238 -9.40 17.19 -1.86
N GLU A 239 -10.64 16.99 -2.31
CA GLU A 239 -11.53 15.95 -1.80
C GLU A 239 -10.91 14.55 -1.96
N MET A 240 -10.35 14.26 -3.14
CA MET A 240 -9.64 13.00 -3.38
C MET A 240 -8.43 12.81 -2.47
N VAL A 241 -7.64 13.86 -2.21
CA VAL A 241 -6.56 13.84 -1.21
C VAL A 241 -7.12 13.53 0.18
N GLU A 242 -8.25 14.13 0.55
CA GLU A 242 -8.86 13.91 1.86
C GLU A 242 -9.40 12.48 2.02
N LEU A 243 -9.97 11.92 0.96
CA LEU A 243 -10.37 10.50 0.91
C LEU A 243 -9.16 9.56 1.02
N ILE A 244 -8.04 9.90 0.37
CA ILE A 244 -6.76 9.19 0.54
C ILE A 244 -6.32 9.24 2.01
N LYS A 245 -6.40 10.42 2.66
CA LYS A 245 -6.02 10.60 4.07
C LYS A 245 -6.85 9.79 5.04
N GLN A 246 -8.14 9.66 4.77
CA GLN A 246 -9.08 8.96 5.66
C GLN A 246 -9.07 7.44 5.46
N GLY A 247 -8.40 6.92 4.42
CA GLY A 247 -8.26 5.48 4.20
C GLY A 247 -9.61 4.78 3.93
N GLY A 248 -10.48 5.40 3.13
CA GLY A 248 -11.87 4.97 2.93
C GLY A 248 -12.07 3.54 2.42
N ASP A 249 -13.30 3.03 2.57
CA ASP A 249 -13.75 1.67 2.26
C ASP A 249 -13.81 1.29 0.76
N GLY A 250 -13.49 2.25 -0.12
CA GLY A 250 -13.49 2.14 -1.57
C GLY A 250 -14.66 2.85 -2.22
N HIS A 251 -15.89 2.75 -1.70
CA HIS A 251 -17.07 3.28 -2.41
C HIS A 251 -17.08 4.81 -2.58
N ALA A 252 -16.31 5.53 -1.77
CA ALA A 252 -16.16 6.99 -1.87
C ALA A 252 -15.22 7.47 -3.00
N PHE A 253 -14.44 6.60 -3.65
CA PHE A 253 -13.48 6.97 -4.70
C PHE A 253 -14.08 7.21 -6.09
N HIS A 254 -15.40 7.40 -6.17
CA HIS A 254 -16.06 7.73 -7.43
C HIS A 254 -15.96 9.24 -7.69
N PRO A 255 -15.18 9.71 -8.69
CA PRO A 255 -15.58 10.96 -9.32
C PRO A 255 -16.99 10.74 -9.87
N PRO A 256 -17.98 11.61 -9.59
CA PRO A 256 -19.27 11.50 -10.25
C PRO A 256 -18.99 11.50 -11.76
N LEU A 257 -19.41 10.43 -12.44
CA LEU A 257 -19.30 10.37 -13.88
C LEU A 257 -19.94 11.67 -14.41
N PRO A 258 -19.33 12.36 -15.40
CA PRO A 258 -20.05 13.42 -16.08
C PRO A 258 -21.39 12.80 -16.50
N GLY A 259 -22.49 13.45 -16.10
CA GLY A 259 -23.83 12.95 -16.38
C GLY A 259 -23.86 12.54 -17.85
N ARG A 260 -24.11 11.24 -18.12
CA ARG A 260 -24.13 10.76 -19.50
C ARG A 260 -25.08 11.67 -20.26
N ALA A 261 -24.64 12.19 -21.40
CA ALA A 261 -25.53 12.91 -22.29
C ALA A 261 -26.76 12.02 -22.47
N GLU A 262 -27.92 12.56 -22.08
CA GLU A 262 -29.18 11.86 -22.19
C GLU A 262 -29.31 11.39 -23.63
N TRP A 263 -29.53 10.09 -23.82
CA TRP A 263 -29.59 9.49 -25.14
C TRP A 263 -30.74 10.16 -25.91
N LYS A 264 -30.42 11.09 -26.82
CA LYS A 264 -31.39 11.55 -27.82
C LYS A 264 -31.49 10.44 -28.85
N GLN A 265 -32.64 9.77 -28.88
CA GLN A 265 -32.96 8.79 -29.91
C GLN A 265 -32.70 9.41 -31.29
N ALA A 266 -31.90 8.75 -32.13
CA ALA A 266 -31.54 9.26 -33.44
C ALA A 266 -32.81 9.40 -34.31
N VAL A 267 -33.13 10.62 -34.71
CA VAL A 267 -34.16 10.88 -35.72
C VAL A 267 -33.47 10.82 -37.08
N TRP A 268 -33.71 9.73 -37.81
CA TRP A 268 -33.21 9.57 -39.17
C TRP A 268 -34.15 10.28 -40.15
N PRO A 269 -33.66 11.12 -41.08
CA PRO A 269 -34.51 11.73 -42.10
C PRO A 269 -35.01 10.63 -43.04
N GLY A 270 -36.33 10.40 -43.05
CA GLY A 270 -36.98 9.45 -43.97
C GLY A 270 -37.73 8.28 -43.32
N PHE A 271 -37.73 8.17 -41.98
CA PHE A 271 -38.63 7.26 -41.27
C PHE A 271 -39.55 8.07 -40.36
N GLU A 272 -40.55 8.69 -40.99
CA GLU A 272 -41.73 9.18 -40.28
C GLU A 272 -42.44 7.95 -39.70
N ASN A 273 -42.67 7.98 -38.38
CA ASN A 273 -43.41 6.94 -37.67
C ASN A 273 -44.72 6.68 -38.42
N GLN A 274 -44.84 5.52 -39.06
CA GLN A 274 -46.14 5.00 -39.42
C GLN A 274 -46.84 4.67 -38.11
N ASP A 275 -47.69 5.59 -37.69
CA ASP A 275 -48.70 5.38 -36.67
C ASP A 275 -49.32 3.99 -36.84
N GLN A 276 -49.04 3.09 -35.90
CA GLN A 276 -49.93 1.96 -35.66
C GLN A 276 -51.14 2.45 -34.88
N GLY A 277 -51.91 3.33 -35.52
CA GLY A 277 -53.28 3.60 -35.17
C GLY A 277 -54.18 2.72 -36.03
N GLY A 278 -54.68 1.62 -35.47
CA GLY A 278 -55.81 0.93 -36.08
C GLY A 278 -55.93 -0.57 -35.80
N GLY A 279 -56.90 -0.91 -34.94
CA GLY A 279 -57.93 -1.86 -35.34
C GLY A 279 -57.80 -3.32 -34.89
N HIS A 280 -58.59 -3.63 -33.86
CA HIS A 280 -59.51 -4.77 -33.74
C HIS A 280 -59.05 -6.23 -33.88
N HIS A 281 -59.50 -6.98 -32.85
CA HIS A 281 -59.70 -8.42 -32.68
C HIS A 281 -58.56 -9.25 -32.09
#